data_AF-A0A532VCH2-F1
#
_entry.id   AF-A0A532VCH2-F1
#
_cell.length_a   1.000
_cell.length_b   1.000
_cell.length_c   1.000
_cell.angle_alpha   90.00
_cell.angle_beta   90.00
_cell.angle_gamma   90.00
#
_symmetry.space_group_name_H-M   'P 1'
#
loop_
_entity.id
_entity.type
_entity.pdbx_description
1 polymer ?
#
loop_
_entity_poly.entity_id
_entity_poly.type
_entity_poly.pdbx_seq_one_letter_code
_entity_poly.pdbx_strand_id
1 'polypeptide(L)' 'MKVKQTEQKEIERIKLGDTQDLVVSIVDDEKVDLRIFLNTDSYKGPDLPPLIDFLRYASPFAQTKHQAYRI' A
#
# COMPACT_ATOMS: atom_id res chain seq x y z
N MET A 1 15.55 -13.54 11.96
CA MET A 1 14.45 -13.79 11.02
C MET A 1 14.55 -12.79 9.89
N LYS A 2 14.69 -13.23 8.62
CA LYS A 2 14.59 -12.35 7.45
C LYS A 2 13.11 -12.02 7.27
N VAL A 3 12.71 -10.78 7.48
CA VAL A 3 11.36 -10.33 7.11
C VAL A 3 11.30 -10.42 5.59
N LYS A 4 10.45 -11.29 5.05
CA LYS A 4 10.20 -11.35 3.61
C LYS A 4 9.56 -10.00 3.25
N GLN A 5 10.29 -9.13 2.55
CA GLN A 5 9.69 -7.94 1.98
C GLN A 5 8.70 -8.42 0.92
N THR A 6 7.45 -7.99 1.06
CA THR A 6 6.42 -8.26 0.06
C THR A 6 6.84 -7.62 -1.26
N GLU A 7 7.01 -8.43 -2.29
CA GLU A 7 7.41 -7.95 -3.61
C GLU A 7 6.17 -7.49 -4.36
N GLN A 8 6.13 -6.21 -4.74
CA GLN A 8 5.04 -5.64 -5.51
C GLN A 8 5.56 -5.18 -6.88
N LYS A 9 4.93 -5.67 -7.94
CA LYS A 9 5.27 -5.37 -9.33
C LYS A 9 4.08 -4.73 -10.04
N GLU A 10 4.20 -3.46 -10.42
CA GLU A 10 3.23 -2.81 -11.31
C GLU A 10 3.25 -3.53 -12.67
N ILE A 11 2.06 -3.92 -13.16
CA ILE A 11 1.89 -4.52 -14.49
C ILE A 11 1.37 -3.48 -15.46
N GLU A 12 0.40 -2.68 -15.03
CA GLU A 12 -0.30 -1.77 -15.90
C GLU A 12 -0.81 -0.56 -15.14
N ARG A 13 -0.89 0.56 -15.87
CA ARG A 13 -1.44 1.82 -15.40
C ARG A 13 -2.36 2.38 -16.46
N ILE A 14 -3.61 2.61 -16.08
CA ILE A 14 -4.68 3.05 -16.97
C ILE A 14 -5.11 4.45 -16.51
N LYS A 15 -5.02 5.44 -17.40
CA LYS A 15 -5.51 6.79 -17.11
C LYS A 15 -7.04 6.77 -17.01
N LEU A 16 -7.58 7.17 -15.86
CA LEU A 16 -9.03 7.31 -15.64
C LEU A 16 -9.51 8.73 -15.91
N GLY A 17 -8.63 9.72 -15.68
CA GLY A 17 -8.89 11.14 -15.89
C GLY A 17 -7.62 11.95 -15.72
N ASP A 18 -7.72 13.28 -15.69
CA ASP A 18 -6.54 14.14 -15.63
C ASP A 18 -5.76 14.06 -14.32
N THR A 19 -6.44 13.67 -13.25
CA THR A 19 -5.86 13.60 -11.91
C THR A 19 -5.84 12.18 -11.34
N GLN A 20 -6.24 11.17 -12.12
CA GLN A 20 -6.43 9.81 -11.61
C GLN A 20 -5.96 8.74 -12.59
N ASP A 21 -5.21 7.78 -12.06
CA ASP A 21 -4.83 6.54 -12.74
C ASP A 21 -5.33 5.33 -11.94
N LEU A 22 -5.79 4.27 -12.63
CA LEU A 22 -5.91 2.94 -12.05
C LEU A 22 -4.58 2.20 -12.26
N VAL A 23 -3.96 1.77 -11.16
CA VAL A 23 -2.72 1.01 -11.16
C VAL A 23 -3.04 -0.44 -10.78
N VAL A 24 -2.57 -1.37 -11.60
CA VAL A 24 -2.70 -2.81 -11.40
C VAL A 24 -1.31 -3.38 -11.10
N SER A 25 -1.18 -4.08 -9.97
CA SER A 25 0.07 -4.71 -9.55
C SER A 25 -0.14 -6.18 -9.20
N ILE A 26 0.92 -6.99 -9.30
CA ILE A 26 1.00 -8.29 -8.63
C ILE A 26 1.78 -8.15 -7.33
N VAL A 27 1.30 -8.80 -6.29
CA VAL A 27 1.91 -8.87 -4.97
C VAL A 27 2.28 -10.32 -4.66
N ASP A 28 3.55 -10.55 -4.31
CA ASP A 28 4.14 -11.86 -3.99
C ASP A 28 3.89 -12.92 -5.08
N ASP A 29 3.86 -12.50 -6.36
CA ASP A 29 3.56 -13.34 -7.54
C ASP A 29 2.21 -14.09 -7.50
N GLU A 30 1.33 -13.75 -6.56
CA GLU A 30 0.10 -14.51 -6.29
C GLU A 30 -1.16 -13.63 -6.35
N LYS A 31 -1.09 -12.40 -5.84
CA LYS A 31 -2.27 -11.55 -5.63
C LYS A 31 -2.29 -10.38 -6.59
N VAL A 32 -3.48 -10.00 -7.04
CA VAL A 32 -3.68 -8.75 -7.81
C VAL A 32 -4.06 -7.63 -6.83
N ASP A 33 -3.32 -6.53 -6.86
CA ASP A 33 -3.61 -5.27 -6.17
C ASP A 33 -4.12 -4.25 -7.19
N LEU A 34 -5.30 -3.69 -6.95
CA LEU A 34 -5.90 -2.63 -7.76
C LEU A 34 -5.95 -1.36 -6.93
N ARG A 35 -5.40 -0.26 -7.44
CA ARG A 35 -5.32 0.99 -6.67
C ARG A 35 -5.54 2.22 -7.53
N ILE A 36 -6.26 3.20 -6.98
CA ILE A 36 -6.39 4.51 -7.60
C ILE A 36 -5.21 5.37 -7.16
N PHE A 37 -4.46 5.89 -8.13
CA PHE A 37 -3.42 6.87 -7.90
C PHE A 37 -3.95 8.25 -8.24
N LEU A 38 -3.86 9.15 -7.26
CA LEU A 38 -4.10 10.56 -7.43
C LEU A 38 -2.82 11.23 -7.95
N ASN A 39 -2.96 12.05 -8.97
CA ASN A 39 -1.90 12.85 -9.55
C ASN A 39 -2.39 14.30 -9.66
N THR A 40 -2.37 15.01 -8.54
CA THR A 40 -2.66 16.44 -8.47
C THR A 40 -1.37 17.22 -8.26
N ASP A 41 -1.42 18.54 -8.41
CA ASP A 41 -0.27 19.40 -8.12
C ASP A 41 0.16 19.36 -6.65
N SER A 42 -0.80 19.10 -5.75
CA SER A 42 -0.58 19.05 -4.30
C SER A 42 -0.22 17.65 -3.77
N TYR A 43 -0.53 16.58 -4.51
CA TYR A 43 -0.31 15.21 -4.05
C TYR A 43 -0.16 14.22 -5.21
N LYS A 44 0.84 13.34 -5.11
CA LYS A 44 1.06 12.24 -6.05
C LYS A 44 1.24 10.94 -5.29
N GLY A 45 0.30 10.02 -5.47
CA GLY A 45 0.33 8.76 -4.73
C GLY A 45 -1.01 8.05 -4.70
N PRO A 46 -1.08 6.90 -4.01
CA PRO A 46 -2.34 6.18 -3.85
C PRO A 46 -3.35 6.98 -3.03
N ASP A 47 -4.63 6.89 -3.39
CA ASP A 47 -5.73 7.55 -2.68
C ASP A 47 -5.84 7.14 -1.21
N LEU A 48 -5.49 5.89 -0.91
CA LEU A 48 -5.42 5.33 0.43
C LEU A 48 -4.13 4.51 0.62
N PRO A 49 -3.58 4.48 1.85
CA PRO A 49 -2.48 3.57 2.17
C PRO A 49 -2.96 2.11 2.06
N PRO A 50 -2.04 1.14 1.87
CA PRO A 50 -2.38 -0.28 1.86
C PRO A 50 -3.27 -0.66 3.06
N LEU A 51 -4.21 -1.60 2.88
CA LEU A 51 -5.14 -2.00 3.95
C LEU A 51 -4.41 -2.37 5.26
N ILE A 52 -3.22 -2.97 5.16
CA ILE A 52 -2.40 -3.30 6.32
C ILE A 52 -1.89 -2.07 7.08
N ASP A 53 -1.59 -0.98 6.37
CA ASP A 53 -1.17 0.29 6.95
C ASP A 53 -2.37 1.11 7.43
N PHE A 54 -3.52 1.00 6.75
CA PHE A 54 -4.78 1.51 7.26
C PHE A 54 -5.14 0.88 8.60
N LEU A 55 -5.02 -0.46 8.73
CA LEU A 55 -5.26 -1.15 10.00
C LEU A 55 -4.23 -0.74 11.08
N ARG A 56 -2.96 -0.49 10.71
CA ARG A 56 -1.96 0.06 11.64
C ARG A 56 -2.29 1.47 12.11
N TYR A 57 -2.83 2.30 11.22
CA TYR A 57 -3.19 3.68 11.53
C TYR A 57 -4.50 3.79 12.32
N ALA A 58 -5.52 3.03 11.92
CA ALA A 58 -6.85 3.04 12.53
C ALA A 58 -6.93 2.24 13.84
N SER A 59 -6.00 1.31 14.09
CA SER A 59 -5.94 0.55 15.35
C SER A 59 -4.77 1.02 16.23
N PRO A 60 -5.02 1.80 17.29
CA PRO A 60 -3.97 2.11 18.28
C PRO A 60 -3.38 0.86 18.97
N PHE A 61 -4.02 -0.30 18.85
CA PHE A 61 -3.54 -1.59 19.36
C PHE A 61 -2.53 -2.31 18.43
N ALA A 62 -2.37 -1.88 17.18
CA ALA A 62 -1.39 -2.47 16.26
C ALA A 62 0.05 -2.01 16.56
N GLN A 63 0.22 -0.85 17.22
CA GLN A 63 1.54 -0.29 17.54
C GLN A 63 2.17 -0.90 18.79
N THR A 64 1.38 -1.49 19.69
CA THR A 64 1.83 -1.91 21.03
C THR A 64 2.55 -3.26 21.07
N LYS A 65 2.56 -4.05 19.99
CA LYS A 65 3.21 -5.38 20.00
C LYS A 65 4.73 -5.38 19.78
N HIS A 66 5.35 -4.25 19.45
CA HIS A 66 6.81 -4.18 19.22
C HIS A 66 7.64 -3.74 20.44
N GLN A 67 7.02 -3.38 21.58
CA GLN A 67 7.75 -2.98 22.80
C GLN A 67 7.92 -4.09 23.85
N ALA A 68 7.33 -5.29 23.65
CA ALA A 68 7.30 -6.34 24.66
C ALA A 68 8.47 -7.37 24.60
N TYR A 69 9.45 -7.18 23.72
CA TYR A 69 10.67 -8.01 23.69
C TYR A 69 11.93 -7.15 23.70
N ARG A 70 12.21 -6.55 24.86
CA ARG A 70 13.55 -6.12 25.24
C ARG A 70 13.75 -6.55 26.69
N ILE A 71 14.19 -7.79 26.87
CA ILE A 71 14.79 -8.28 28.11
C ILE A 71 16.30 -7.98 28.02
#